data_AF-A0A7K3Y3L1-F1
#
_entry.id   AF-A0A7K3Y3L1-F1
#
_cell.length_a   1.000
_cell.length_b   1.000
_cell.length_c   1.000
_cell.angle_alpha   90.00
_cell.angle_beta   90.00
_cell.angle_gamma   90.00
#
_symmetry.space_group_name_H-M   'P 1'
#
loop_
_entity.id
_entity.type
_entity.pdbx_description
1 polymer ?
#
loop_
_entity_poly.entity_id
_entity_poly.type
_entity_poly.pdbx_seq_one_letter_code
_entity_poly.pdbx_strand_id
1 'polypeptide(L)'
;MADIYDLSVIIPTFNEEENIASIIGAVNEVFQHSGIRGEILVVDDSSKDRTIEIVKGIAGRSDNVRLIVRAEDHGLSQSVVEGFGAARSDVLQVIDADFSHPPELIPEFYEAIRGGADIVIGSRYMKGGDIEQWPFKRRIISLGATAFGRILFPEVTDPVSGFFAVRREVVAGAPLAPRGYKILMEVLGRGEWQLFVEIPFVFKDREEGESKLRLDTMTDYLRQCAGIARFAVARRAGPVWEEWMRIVRFGIVGLSGIFVNMGLLYLLTEFAGLYYLISAVIAIEVSIVNNFIWNDIWTFGAADNLRFDRKISRFLSFQAVSMGGLLVNMGVLYFLADIFGVYYLIANLVGILIAFIWNYAINRHYTWKKST
;
A
#
# COMPACT_ATOMS: atom_id res chain seq x y z
N MET A 1 12.15 -28.96 -3.48
CA MET A 1 12.71 -29.79 -2.39
C MET A 1 11.59 -29.93 -1.38
N ALA A 2 11.44 -31.06 -0.69
CA ALA A 2 10.44 -31.12 0.38
C ALA A 2 10.82 -30.08 1.44
N ASP A 3 9.92 -29.16 1.75
CA ASP A 3 10.16 -28.11 2.73
C ASP A 3 10.47 -28.73 4.09
N ILE A 4 11.69 -28.49 4.56
CA ILE A 4 12.17 -28.98 5.86
C ILE A 4 11.46 -28.22 7.00
N TYR A 5 11.09 -26.98 6.73
CA TYR A 5 10.45 -26.06 7.67
C TYR A 5 9.10 -25.59 7.14
N ASP A 6 8.18 -25.32 8.05
CA ASP A 6 6.86 -24.76 7.78
C ASP A 6 6.94 -23.25 7.48
N LEU A 7 7.92 -22.56 8.09
CA LEU A 7 8.09 -21.10 8.05
C LEU A 7 9.58 -20.72 8.15
N SER A 8 10.02 -19.72 7.39
CA SER A 8 11.35 -19.10 7.53
C SER A 8 11.19 -17.65 7.96
N VAL A 9 11.69 -17.32 9.16
CA VAL A 9 11.77 -15.94 9.68
C VAL A 9 13.11 -15.35 9.29
N ILE A 10 13.08 -14.33 8.44
CA ILE A 10 14.23 -13.61 7.91
C ILE A 10 14.44 -12.35 8.75
N ILE A 11 15.64 -12.23 9.32
CA ILE A 11 16.03 -11.11 10.19
C ILE A 11 17.24 -10.41 9.55
N PRO A 12 17.06 -9.29 8.82
CA PRO A 12 18.17 -8.51 8.32
C PRO A 12 18.85 -7.75 9.47
N THR A 13 20.19 -7.77 9.53
CA THR A 13 20.95 -7.14 10.63
C THR A 13 22.11 -6.28 10.13
N PHE A 14 22.35 -5.18 10.86
CA PHE A 14 23.58 -4.40 10.77
C PHE A 14 23.85 -3.71 12.11
N ASN A 15 24.87 -4.18 12.82
CA ASN A 15 25.22 -3.78 14.18
C ASN A 15 24.07 -3.91 15.19
N GLU A 16 23.62 -5.14 15.42
CA GLU A 16 22.51 -5.50 16.31
C GLU A 16 22.97 -6.37 17.49
N GLU A 17 24.22 -6.23 17.97
CA GLU A 17 24.80 -7.13 18.97
C GLU A 17 24.01 -7.20 20.29
N GLU A 18 23.31 -6.11 20.64
CA GLU A 18 22.52 -6.02 21.86
C GLU A 18 21.21 -6.81 21.79
N ASN A 19 20.59 -6.88 20.60
CA ASN A 19 19.27 -7.44 20.42
C ASN A 19 19.27 -8.84 19.81
N ILE A 20 20.28 -9.16 18.98
CA ILE A 20 20.22 -10.32 18.08
C ILE A 20 20.07 -11.66 18.81
N ALA A 21 20.71 -11.83 19.97
CA ALA A 21 20.55 -13.06 20.76
C ALA A 21 19.12 -13.19 21.32
N SER A 22 18.59 -12.10 21.85
CA SER A 22 17.27 -12.04 22.48
C SER A 22 16.15 -12.26 21.46
N ILE A 23 16.23 -11.63 20.28
CA ILE A 23 15.20 -11.78 19.25
C ILE A 23 15.18 -13.22 18.68
N ILE A 24 16.35 -13.84 18.47
CA ILE A 24 16.44 -15.25 18.07
C ILE A 24 15.80 -16.16 19.14
N GLY A 25 16.07 -15.87 20.42
CA GLY A 25 15.46 -16.57 21.55
C GLY A 25 13.93 -16.48 21.54
N ALA A 26 13.40 -15.26 21.40
CA ALA A 26 11.96 -15.00 21.37
C ALA A 26 11.25 -15.69 20.19
N VAL A 27 11.83 -15.65 18.99
CA VAL A 27 11.27 -16.34 17.81
C VAL A 27 11.29 -17.86 18.01
N ASN A 28 12.36 -18.42 18.58
CA ASN A 28 12.41 -19.85 18.91
C ASN A 28 11.36 -20.26 19.94
N GLU A 29 11.15 -19.43 20.97
CA GLU A 29 10.11 -19.64 21.96
C GLU A 29 8.71 -19.66 21.31
N VAL A 30 8.45 -18.75 20.36
CA VAL A 30 7.21 -18.73 19.59
C VAL A 30 7.03 -20.01 18.75
N PHE A 31 8.08 -20.49 18.09
CA PHE A 31 8.02 -21.77 17.36
C PHE A 31 7.70 -22.96 18.28
N GLN A 32 8.31 -23.02 19.46
CA GLN A 32 8.06 -24.09 20.43
C GLN A 32 6.62 -24.08 20.95
N HIS A 33 6.08 -22.92 21.30
CA HIS A 33 4.72 -22.79 21.83
C HIS A 33 3.64 -23.01 20.77
N SER A 34 3.87 -22.57 19.54
CA SER A 34 2.91 -22.70 18.43
C SER A 34 2.98 -24.07 17.73
N GLY A 35 4.09 -24.81 17.90
CA GLY A 35 4.33 -26.06 17.18
C GLY A 35 4.75 -25.87 15.71
N ILE A 36 5.03 -24.64 15.28
CA ILE A 36 5.53 -24.33 13.94
C ILE A 36 6.98 -24.83 13.83
N ARG A 37 7.28 -25.67 12.84
CA ARG A 37 8.67 -26.05 12.55
C ARG A 37 9.34 -24.93 11.79
N GLY A 38 9.89 -23.95 12.50
CA GLY A 38 10.43 -22.73 11.90
C GLY A 38 11.95 -22.70 11.74
N GLU A 39 12.41 -22.05 10.68
CA GLU A 39 13.79 -21.63 10.43
C GLU A 39 13.97 -20.15 10.79
N ILE A 40 15.08 -19.79 11.44
CA ILE A 40 15.52 -18.41 11.62
C ILE A 40 16.72 -18.16 10.72
N LEU A 41 16.56 -17.26 9.76
CA LEU A 41 17.60 -16.88 8.82
C LEU A 41 18.03 -15.43 9.07
N VAL A 42 19.18 -15.27 9.73
CA VAL A 42 19.81 -13.96 9.90
C VAL A 42 20.60 -13.62 8.64
N VAL A 43 20.37 -12.43 8.09
CA VAL A 43 21.11 -11.91 6.93
C VAL A 43 21.81 -10.62 7.32
N ASP A 44 23.11 -10.71 7.51
CA ASP A 44 23.93 -9.65 8.09
C ASP A 44 24.75 -8.90 7.03
N ASP A 45 24.70 -7.57 7.05
CA ASP A 45 25.42 -6.69 6.12
C ASP A 45 26.84 -6.34 6.62
N SER A 46 27.62 -7.36 6.97
CA SER A 46 29.01 -7.20 7.43
C SER A 46 29.16 -6.28 8.65
N SER A 47 28.33 -6.53 9.66
CA SER A 47 28.36 -5.87 10.97
C SER A 47 29.79 -5.78 11.52
N LYS A 48 30.07 -4.66 12.20
CA LYS A 48 31.38 -4.34 12.78
C LYS A 48 31.45 -4.61 14.28
N ASP A 49 30.30 -4.86 14.89
CA ASP A 49 30.16 -5.30 16.27
C ASP A 49 30.16 -6.84 16.36
N ARG A 50 29.71 -7.39 17.50
CA ARG A 50 29.69 -8.84 17.72
C ARG A 50 28.47 -9.57 17.15
N THR A 51 27.62 -8.91 16.36
CA THR A 51 26.40 -9.53 15.79
C THR A 51 26.72 -10.87 15.11
N ILE A 52 27.68 -10.88 14.18
CA ILE A 52 28.09 -12.07 13.44
C ILE A 52 28.61 -13.19 14.36
N GLU A 53 29.41 -12.83 15.37
CA GLU A 53 29.98 -13.79 16.32
C GLU A 53 28.87 -14.46 17.15
N ILE A 54 27.94 -13.66 17.66
CA ILE A 54 26.79 -14.11 18.45
C ILE A 54 25.94 -15.10 17.66
N VAL A 55 25.55 -14.74 16.43
CA VAL A 55 24.70 -15.62 15.60
C VAL A 55 25.42 -16.91 15.21
N LYS A 56 26.73 -16.85 14.89
CA LYS A 56 27.52 -18.07 14.66
C LYS A 56 27.55 -18.98 15.88
N GLY A 57 27.69 -18.41 17.08
CA GLY A 57 27.66 -19.16 18.33
C GLY A 57 26.32 -19.88 18.55
N ILE A 58 25.21 -19.22 18.22
CA ILE A 58 23.85 -19.81 18.32
C ILE A 58 23.64 -20.88 17.25
N ALA A 59 23.97 -20.59 15.99
CA ALA A 59 23.83 -21.54 14.88
C ALA A 59 24.66 -22.82 15.09
N GLY A 60 25.79 -22.75 15.80
CA GLY A 60 26.56 -23.93 16.20
C GLY A 60 25.88 -24.84 17.23
N ARG A 61 24.77 -24.41 17.84
CA ARG A 61 24.01 -25.13 18.88
C ARG A 61 22.55 -25.39 18.49
N SER A 62 22.09 -24.85 17.37
CA SER A 62 20.70 -24.90 16.94
C SER A 62 20.60 -25.11 15.44
N ASP A 63 20.04 -26.25 15.02
CA ASP A 63 19.95 -26.64 13.61
C ASP A 63 18.99 -25.76 12.78
N ASN A 64 18.09 -25.04 13.45
CA ASN A 64 17.11 -24.17 12.80
C ASN A 64 17.56 -22.70 12.69
N VAL A 65 18.77 -22.35 13.13
CA VAL A 65 19.32 -20.99 13.00
C VAL A 65 20.43 -20.97 11.97
N ARG A 66 20.34 -20.05 11.01
CA ARG A 66 21.34 -19.86 9.96
C ARG A 66 21.75 -18.40 9.85
N LEU A 67 22.98 -18.20 9.41
CA LEU A 67 23.57 -16.89 9.15
C LEU A 67 24.05 -16.81 7.70
N ILE A 68 23.71 -15.72 7.03
CA ILE A 68 24.31 -15.27 5.77
C ILE A 68 25.01 -13.95 6.05
N VAL A 69 26.28 -13.82 5.68
CA VAL A 69 27.02 -12.57 5.79
C VAL A 69 27.26 -12.02 4.39
N ARG A 70 26.72 -10.83 4.13
CA ARG A 70 26.82 -10.13 2.84
C ARG A 70 28.00 -9.17 2.88
N ALA A 71 29.00 -9.43 2.04
CA ALA A 71 30.24 -8.64 2.00
C ALA A 71 30.08 -7.31 1.21
N GLU A 72 29.17 -7.29 0.23
CA GLU A 72 28.98 -6.19 -0.73
C GLU A 72 27.48 -5.86 -0.89
N ASP A 73 27.17 -4.75 -1.55
CA ASP A 73 25.80 -4.28 -1.86
C ASP A 73 24.87 -4.16 -0.62
N HIS A 74 25.39 -3.58 0.46
CA HIS A 74 24.67 -3.44 1.73
C HIS A 74 23.33 -2.71 1.56
N GLY A 75 22.33 -3.13 2.33
CA GLY A 75 21.02 -2.51 2.35
C GLY A 75 19.94 -3.49 2.81
N LEU A 76 19.05 -3.00 3.67
CA LEU A 76 17.97 -3.79 4.28
C LEU A 76 17.16 -4.55 3.22
N SER A 77 16.73 -3.88 2.15
CA SER A 77 15.91 -4.53 1.12
C SER A 77 16.69 -5.62 0.39
N GLN A 78 17.98 -5.42 0.14
CA GLN A 78 18.83 -6.43 -0.48
C GLN A 78 19.05 -7.63 0.44
N SER A 79 19.24 -7.41 1.75
CA SER A 79 19.36 -8.49 2.75
C SER A 79 18.11 -9.36 2.80
N VAL A 80 16.93 -8.72 2.75
CA VAL A 80 15.66 -9.45 2.71
C VAL A 80 15.52 -10.27 1.41
N VAL A 81 15.90 -9.72 0.25
CA VAL A 81 15.86 -10.46 -1.03
C VAL A 81 16.82 -11.66 -1.04
N GLU A 82 18.04 -11.49 -0.52
CA GLU A 82 18.97 -12.61 -0.31
C GLU A 82 18.36 -13.67 0.61
N GLY A 83 17.70 -13.23 1.68
CA GLY A 83 16.93 -14.09 2.59
C GLY A 83 15.83 -14.88 1.89
N PHE A 84 15.04 -14.25 1.00
CA PHE A 84 14.00 -14.94 0.22
C PHE A 84 14.58 -16.06 -0.65
N GLY A 85 15.74 -15.82 -1.27
CA GLY A 85 16.43 -16.81 -2.10
C GLY A 85 16.97 -17.99 -1.30
N ALA A 86 17.44 -17.75 -0.07
CA ALA A 86 18.15 -18.74 0.74
C ALA A 86 17.30 -19.45 1.80
N ALA A 87 16.08 -18.99 2.06
CA ALA A 87 15.10 -19.60 2.95
C ALA A 87 14.74 -21.03 2.51
N ARG A 88 14.34 -21.89 3.45
CA ARG A 88 14.05 -23.33 3.23
C ARG A 88 12.58 -23.73 3.40
N SER A 89 11.67 -22.76 3.37
CA SER A 89 10.22 -22.98 3.45
C SER A 89 9.46 -22.18 2.40
N ASP A 90 8.22 -22.56 2.11
CA ASP A 90 7.35 -21.80 1.22
C ASP A 90 6.66 -20.59 1.87
N VAL A 91 6.77 -20.41 3.20
CA VAL A 91 6.28 -19.22 3.90
C VAL A 91 7.44 -18.41 4.45
N LEU A 92 7.53 -17.14 4.05
CA LEU A 92 8.66 -16.27 4.35
C LEU A 92 8.16 -15.10 5.19
N GLN A 93 8.61 -14.97 6.44
CA GLN A 93 8.29 -13.84 7.32
C GLN A 93 9.51 -12.94 7.46
N VAL A 94 9.31 -11.63 7.39
CA VAL A 94 10.34 -10.61 7.65
C VAL A 94 10.02 -9.93 8.98
N ILE A 95 11.02 -9.83 9.86
CA ILE A 95 10.96 -9.06 11.10
C ILE A 95 12.27 -8.27 11.28
N ASP A 96 12.24 -7.24 12.12
CA ASP A 96 13.43 -6.45 12.46
C ASP A 96 14.05 -7.04 13.73
N ALA A 97 15.35 -6.81 13.94
CA ALA A 97 16.06 -7.36 15.09
C ALA A 97 15.80 -6.61 16.42
N ASP A 98 15.19 -5.43 16.37
CA ASP A 98 15.12 -4.45 17.48
C ASP A 98 13.84 -4.53 18.34
N PHE A 99 13.09 -5.64 18.27
CA PHE A 99 11.80 -5.84 18.96
C PHE A 99 10.70 -4.81 18.63
N SER A 100 10.89 -3.98 17.62
CA SER A 100 9.82 -3.11 17.12
C SER A 100 8.67 -3.90 16.48
N HIS A 101 8.96 -5.13 16.04
CA HIS A 101 8.01 -6.12 15.53
C HIS A 101 7.80 -7.23 16.58
N PRO A 102 6.56 -7.43 17.08
CA PRO A 102 6.28 -8.43 18.12
C PRO A 102 6.34 -9.86 17.57
N PRO A 103 7.31 -10.70 17.99
CA PRO A 103 7.40 -12.09 17.52
C PRO A 103 6.16 -12.92 17.84
N GLU A 104 5.39 -12.54 18.87
CA GLU A 104 4.19 -13.24 19.31
C GLU A 104 3.09 -13.26 18.24
N LEU A 105 3.13 -12.36 17.26
CA LEU A 105 2.19 -12.34 16.14
C LEU A 105 2.58 -13.28 14.99
N ILE A 106 3.78 -13.87 14.99
CA ILE A 106 4.24 -14.79 13.93
C ILE A 106 3.23 -15.93 13.66
N PRO A 107 2.61 -16.59 14.67
CA PRO A 107 1.62 -17.64 14.41
C PRO A 107 0.38 -17.12 13.68
N GLU A 108 -0.07 -15.89 13.98
CA GLU A 108 -1.22 -15.28 13.29
C GLU A 108 -0.91 -15.02 11.81
N PHE A 109 0.30 -14.54 11.51
CA PHE A 109 0.76 -14.35 10.13
C PHE A 109 0.83 -15.67 9.38
N TYR A 110 1.41 -16.70 10.00
CA TYR A 110 1.52 -18.03 9.42
C TYR A 110 0.14 -18.64 9.12
N GLU A 111 -0.80 -18.58 10.08
CA GLU A 111 -2.15 -19.10 9.88
C GLU A 111 -2.95 -18.31 8.83
N ALA A 112 -2.75 -16.99 8.74
CA ALA A 112 -3.36 -16.19 7.67
C ALA A 112 -2.84 -16.59 6.27
N ILE A 113 -1.54 -16.84 6.13
CA ILE A 113 -0.98 -17.40 4.88
C ILE A 113 -1.61 -18.77 4.60
N ARG A 114 -1.64 -19.68 5.58
CA ARG A 114 -2.28 -21.01 5.41
C ARG A 114 -3.76 -20.93 5.05
N GLY A 115 -4.46 -19.91 5.56
CA GLY A 115 -5.86 -19.60 5.25
C GLY A 115 -6.09 -19.09 3.83
N GLY A 116 -5.03 -18.89 3.04
CA GLY A 116 -5.09 -18.55 1.62
C GLY A 116 -4.57 -17.17 1.28
N ALA A 117 -4.09 -16.38 2.24
CA ALA A 117 -3.41 -15.12 1.92
C ALA A 117 -2.08 -15.40 1.19
N ASP A 118 -1.76 -14.53 0.21
CA ASP A 118 -0.47 -14.54 -0.47
C ASP A 118 0.53 -13.65 0.27
N ILE A 119 0.03 -12.56 0.87
CA ILE A 119 0.79 -11.58 1.64
C ILE A 119 0.04 -11.27 2.93
N VAL A 120 0.73 -11.24 4.06
CA VAL A 120 0.19 -10.77 5.34
C VAL A 120 1.06 -9.62 5.84
N ILE A 121 0.44 -8.49 6.18
CA ILE A 121 1.15 -7.25 6.51
C ILE A 121 0.81 -6.84 7.94
N GLY A 122 1.83 -6.65 8.77
CA GLY A 122 1.69 -5.95 10.04
C GLY A 122 1.44 -4.49 9.77
N SER A 123 0.29 -3.97 10.20
CA SER A 123 -0.10 -2.57 9.96
C SER A 123 -0.24 -1.77 11.25
N ARG A 124 0.45 -0.62 11.26
CA ARG A 124 0.37 0.36 12.35
C ARG A 124 -0.82 1.30 12.22
N TYR A 125 -1.41 1.38 11.02
CA TYR A 125 -2.39 2.42 10.66
C TYR A 125 -3.81 1.88 10.47
N MET A 126 -4.01 0.56 10.56
CA MET A 126 -5.35 -0.04 10.59
C MET A 126 -5.95 -0.01 12.00
N LYS A 127 -7.25 -0.27 12.11
CA LYS A 127 -7.95 -0.31 13.40
C LYS A 127 -7.32 -1.38 14.31
N GLY A 128 -6.84 -0.96 15.49
CA GLY A 128 -6.15 -1.81 16.46
C GLY A 128 -4.63 -1.70 16.42
N GLY A 129 -4.05 -1.13 15.35
CA GLY A 129 -2.63 -0.81 15.27
C GLY A 129 -2.33 0.54 15.90
N ASP A 130 -1.11 0.72 16.40
CA ASP A 130 -0.65 1.99 16.95
C ASP A 130 0.87 2.16 16.84
N ILE A 131 1.35 3.35 17.18
CA ILE A 131 2.77 3.70 17.25
C ILE A 131 3.03 4.33 18.61
N GLU A 132 3.74 3.61 19.46
CA GLU A 132 4.12 4.09 20.79
C GLU A 132 5.38 4.96 20.71
N GLN A 133 5.35 6.08 21.45
CA GLN A 133 6.53 6.88 21.81
C GLN A 133 7.31 7.56 20.67
N TRP A 134 6.75 7.67 19.45
CA TRP A 134 7.42 8.44 18.40
C TRP A 134 7.44 9.95 18.64
N PRO A 135 8.58 10.63 18.43
CA PRO A 135 8.61 12.07 18.29
C PRO A 135 7.66 12.53 17.18
N PHE A 136 6.89 13.59 17.43
CA PHE A 136 5.87 14.09 16.49
C PHE A 136 6.39 14.30 15.06
N LYS A 137 7.63 14.80 14.92
CA LYS A 137 8.30 14.99 13.62
C LYS A 137 8.47 13.66 12.86
N ARG A 138 8.90 12.59 13.53
CA ARG A 138 9.06 11.26 12.92
C ARG A 138 7.71 10.70 12.49
N ARG A 139 6.67 10.91 13.31
CA ARG A 139 5.29 10.52 12.98
C ARG A 139 4.78 11.22 11.72
N ILE A 140 4.99 12.53 11.57
CA ILE A 140 4.60 13.25 10.35
C ILE A 140 5.32 12.70 9.12
N ILE A 141 6.64 12.49 9.21
CA ILE A 141 7.42 12.01 8.06
C ILE A 141 6.98 10.61 7.65
N SER A 142 6.76 9.72 8.63
CA SER A 142 6.24 8.38 8.35
C SER A 142 4.84 8.43 7.73
N LEU A 143 3.93 9.26 8.26
CA LEU A 143 2.61 9.45 7.68
C LEU A 143 2.68 9.96 6.23
N GLY A 144 3.61 10.88 5.93
CA GLY A 144 3.86 11.36 4.57
C GLY A 144 4.36 10.25 3.63
N ALA A 145 5.33 9.45 4.09
CA ALA A 145 5.84 8.30 3.33
C ALA A 145 4.73 7.25 3.10
N THR A 146 3.98 6.90 4.14
CA THR A 146 2.83 5.99 4.04
C THR A 146 1.78 6.53 3.08
N ALA A 147 1.41 7.81 3.16
CA ALA A 147 0.45 8.43 2.26
C ALA A 147 0.91 8.35 0.80
N PHE A 148 2.20 8.55 0.54
CA PHE A 148 2.75 8.41 -0.80
C PHE A 148 2.74 6.96 -1.30
N GLY A 149 3.11 6.00 -0.46
CA GLY A 149 3.01 4.57 -0.79
C GLY A 149 1.58 4.14 -1.11
N ARG A 150 0.60 4.73 -0.41
CA ARG A 150 -0.83 4.51 -0.65
C ARG A 150 -1.36 5.11 -1.95
N ILE A 151 -0.62 6.01 -2.59
CA ILE A 151 -0.96 6.42 -3.97
C ILE A 151 -0.80 5.22 -4.92
N LEU A 152 0.21 4.38 -4.71
CA LEU A 152 0.44 3.18 -5.51
C LEU A 152 -0.41 2.00 -5.02
N PHE A 153 -0.61 1.88 -3.71
CA PHE A 153 -1.33 0.79 -3.06
C PHE A 153 -2.43 1.30 -2.13
N PRO A 154 -3.54 1.87 -2.66
CA PRO A 154 -4.55 2.56 -1.84
C PRO A 154 -5.29 1.66 -0.85
N GLU A 155 -5.35 0.35 -1.14
CA GLU A 155 -6.01 -0.65 -0.30
C GLU A 155 -5.18 -1.09 0.90
N VAL A 156 -3.85 -0.94 0.84
CA VAL A 156 -2.94 -1.33 1.92
C VAL A 156 -2.81 -0.14 2.86
N THR A 157 -3.15 -0.32 4.14
CA THR A 157 -3.07 0.78 5.11
C THR A 157 -1.64 1.13 5.50
N ASP A 158 -0.72 0.15 5.50
CA ASP A 158 0.70 0.34 5.81
C ASP A 158 1.65 -0.32 4.77
N PRO A 159 1.75 0.21 3.54
CA PRO A 159 2.55 -0.41 2.48
C PRO A 159 4.06 -0.26 2.69
N VAL A 160 4.49 0.44 3.75
CA VAL A 160 5.89 0.73 4.09
C VAL A 160 6.37 -0.02 5.34
N SER A 161 5.57 -0.99 5.82
CA SER A 161 5.89 -1.86 6.94
C SER A 161 7.09 -2.76 6.64
N GLY A 162 7.93 -2.99 7.67
CA GLY A 162 8.99 -4.00 7.65
C GLY A 162 8.52 -5.35 8.18
N PHE A 163 7.29 -5.43 8.70
CA PHE A 163 6.74 -6.62 9.33
C PHE A 163 5.70 -7.27 8.41
N PHE A 164 6.09 -8.31 7.68
CA PHE A 164 5.19 -8.97 6.74
C PHE A 164 5.60 -10.42 6.46
N ALA A 165 4.62 -11.27 6.13
CA ALA A 165 4.82 -12.60 5.57
C ALA A 165 4.39 -12.64 4.10
N VAL A 166 5.03 -13.51 3.33
CA VAL A 166 4.67 -13.80 1.94
C VAL A 166 4.77 -15.30 1.67
N ARG A 167 3.97 -15.78 0.71
CA ARG A 167 4.26 -17.05 0.06
C ARG A 167 5.48 -16.90 -0.84
N ARG A 168 6.33 -17.92 -0.90
CA ARG A 168 7.53 -17.95 -1.76
C ARG A 168 7.19 -17.65 -3.21
N GLU A 169 6.07 -18.18 -3.71
CA GLU A 169 5.62 -17.98 -5.09
C GLU A 169 5.41 -16.51 -5.48
N VAL A 170 5.08 -15.64 -4.50
CA VAL A 170 4.93 -14.20 -4.70
C VAL A 170 6.25 -13.56 -5.15
N VAL A 171 7.38 -14.06 -4.67
CA VAL A 171 8.70 -13.44 -4.84
C VAL A 171 9.68 -14.24 -5.69
N ALA A 172 9.52 -15.56 -5.82
CA ALA A 172 10.51 -16.46 -6.45
C ALA A 172 10.77 -16.19 -7.95
N GLY A 173 9.80 -15.64 -8.68
CA GLY A 173 9.94 -15.23 -10.09
C GLY A 173 9.81 -13.72 -10.32
N ALA A 174 9.66 -12.95 -9.24
CA ALA A 174 9.40 -11.53 -9.33
C ALA A 174 10.69 -10.76 -9.66
N PRO A 175 10.70 -9.84 -10.64
CA PRO A 175 11.85 -9.00 -10.95
C PRO A 175 11.99 -7.85 -9.92
N LEU A 176 12.15 -8.22 -8.65
CA LEU A 176 12.37 -7.29 -7.54
C LEU A 176 13.61 -6.45 -7.83
N ALA A 177 13.52 -5.14 -7.64
CA ALA A 177 14.68 -4.25 -7.72
C ALA A 177 14.83 -3.53 -6.37
N PRO A 178 15.26 -4.27 -5.33
CA PRO A 178 15.34 -3.75 -3.97
C PRO A 178 16.17 -2.46 -3.94
N ARG A 179 15.63 -1.44 -3.26
CA ARG A 179 16.31 -0.16 -3.02
C ARG A 179 15.98 0.33 -1.63
N GLY A 180 17.01 0.71 -0.87
CA GLY A 180 16.85 1.26 0.46
C GLY A 180 16.14 0.29 1.41
N TYR A 181 15.09 0.75 2.08
CA TYR A 181 14.53 0.07 3.26
C TYR A 181 13.08 -0.41 3.10
N LYS A 182 12.42 -0.16 1.97
CA LYS A 182 10.98 -0.41 1.82
C LYS A 182 10.71 -1.61 0.92
N ILE A 183 11.21 -2.78 1.31
CA ILE A 183 11.10 -4.01 0.53
C ILE A 183 9.65 -4.44 0.27
N LEU A 184 8.74 -4.23 1.23
CA LEU A 184 7.32 -4.56 1.06
C LEU A 184 6.70 -3.84 -0.17
N MET A 185 7.10 -2.60 -0.46
CA MET A 185 6.64 -1.88 -1.66
C MET A 185 7.05 -2.60 -2.95
N GLU A 186 8.24 -3.20 -3.00
CA GLU A 186 8.69 -3.97 -4.17
C GLU A 186 7.92 -5.28 -4.29
N VAL A 187 7.66 -5.96 -3.16
CA VAL A 187 6.82 -7.17 -3.13
C VAL A 187 5.40 -6.84 -3.63
N LEU A 188 4.78 -5.78 -3.11
CA LEU A 188 3.45 -5.35 -3.54
C LEU A 188 3.42 -4.94 -5.03
N GLY A 189 4.48 -4.27 -5.50
CA GLY A 189 4.52 -3.69 -6.84
C GLY A 189 4.95 -4.64 -7.94
N ARG A 190 5.75 -5.66 -7.62
CA ARG A 190 6.38 -6.54 -8.60
C ARG A 190 6.17 -8.04 -8.34
N GLY A 191 5.76 -8.40 -7.14
CA GLY A 191 5.36 -9.75 -6.80
C GLY A 191 4.05 -10.16 -7.48
N GLU A 192 3.81 -11.46 -7.53
CA GLU A 192 2.59 -12.03 -8.09
C GLU A 192 1.68 -12.51 -6.96
N TRP A 193 0.58 -11.78 -6.74
CA TRP A 193 -0.34 -12.03 -5.62
C TRP A 193 -1.75 -11.58 -5.97
N GLN A 194 -2.74 -12.13 -5.25
CA GLN A 194 -4.15 -11.84 -5.40
C GLN A 194 -4.80 -11.41 -4.09
N LEU A 195 -4.46 -12.09 -2.99
CA LEU A 195 -5.03 -11.84 -1.67
C LEU A 195 -3.97 -11.35 -0.68
N PHE A 196 -4.25 -10.22 -0.05
CA PHE A 196 -3.48 -9.75 1.09
C PHE A 196 -4.38 -9.60 2.32
N VAL A 197 -3.79 -9.76 3.50
CA VAL A 197 -4.42 -9.52 4.80
C VAL A 197 -3.54 -8.55 5.59
N GLU A 198 -4.16 -7.67 6.39
CA GLU A 198 -3.44 -6.82 7.33
C GLU A 198 -3.77 -7.24 8.76
N ILE A 199 -2.75 -7.35 9.61
CA ILE A 199 -2.86 -7.64 11.05
C ILE A 199 -2.41 -6.40 11.83
N PRO A 200 -3.24 -5.87 12.74
CA PRO A 200 -2.86 -4.71 13.53
C PRO A 200 -1.74 -5.05 14.51
N PHE A 201 -0.77 -4.14 14.68
CA PHE A 201 0.22 -4.25 15.75
C PHE A 201 0.61 -2.88 16.31
N VAL A 202 1.16 -2.89 17.52
CA VAL A 202 1.70 -1.69 18.17
C VAL A 202 3.21 -1.65 17.94
N PHE A 203 3.67 -0.65 17.19
CA PHE A 203 5.08 -0.42 16.94
C PHE A 203 5.71 0.30 18.13
N LYS A 204 6.74 -0.31 18.73
CA LYS A 204 7.51 0.29 19.82
C LYS A 204 8.83 0.83 19.27
N ASP A 205 9.15 2.06 19.62
CA ASP A 205 10.42 2.66 19.21
C ASP A 205 11.58 2.11 20.04
N ARG A 206 12.78 2.25 19.47
CA ARG A 206 14.05 1.90 20.12
C ARG A 206 14.29 2.84 21.29
N GLU A 207 14.83 2.34 22.40
CA GLU A 207 15.37 3.21 23.46
C GLU A 207 16.65 3.95 23.01
N GLU A 208 17.40 3.39 22.05
CA GLU A 208 18.63 4.01 21.52
C GLU A 208 18.75 3.89 19.99
N GLY A 209 19.10 5.02 19.34
CA GLY A 209 19.40 5.08 17.91
C GLY A 209 18.94 6.39 17.25
N GLU A 210 19.87 7.27 16.89
CA GLU A 210 19.55 8.46 16.10
C GLU A 210 19.19 8.08 14.65
N SER A 211 17.89 7.94 14.36
CA SER A 211 17.41 7.88 12.98
C SER A 211 17.55 9.25 12.31
N LYS A 212 18.74 9.54 11.76
CA LYS A 212 18.94 10.68 10.85
C LYS A 212 18.29 10.34 9.51
N LEU A 213 17.03 10.73 9.35
CA LEU A 213 16.37 10.78 8.04
C LEU A 213 17.17 11.72 7.14
N ARG A 214 18.02 11.14 6.31
CA ARG A 214 18.82 11.86 5.34
C ARG A 214 17.98 12.08 4.07
N LEU A 215 18.22 13.20 3.39
CA LEU A 215 17.55 13.55 2.13
C LEU A 215 17.72 12.44 1.06
N ASP A 216 18.83 11.71 1.10
CA ASP A 216 19.09 10.56 0.22
C ASP A 216 17.99 9.49 0.31
N THR A 217 17.53 9.16 1.51
CA THR A 217 16.51 8.15 1.79
C THR A 217 15.17 8.54 1.17
N MET A 218 14.84 9.83 1.19
CA MET A 218 13.63 10.32 0.53
C MET A 218 13.76 10.24 -0.99
N THR A 219 14.93 10.58 -1.56
CA THR A 219 15.14 10.44 -3.01
C THR A 219 15.11 8.99 -3.48
N ASP A 220 15.66 8.06 -2.71
CA ASP A 220 15.64 6.64 -3.04
C ASP A 220 14.24 6.06 -2.95
N TYR A 221 13.45 6.47 -1.95
CA TYR A 221 12.04 6.10 -1.85
C TYR A 221 11.23 6.58 -3.05
N LEU A 222 11.43 7.84 -3.50
CA LEU A 222 10.76 8.37 -4.70
C LEU A 222 11.20 7.63 -5.97
N ARG A 223 12.48 7.29 -6.10
CA ARG A 223 13.00 6.48 -7.23
C ARG A 223 12.40 5.08 -7.24
N GLN A 224 12.26 4.46 -6.08
CA GLN A 224 11.63 3.15 -5.91
C GLN A 224 10.17 3.19 -6.38
N CYS A 225 9.39 4.16 -5.89
CA CYS A 225 8.00 4.36 -6.30
C CYS A 225 7.88 4.60 -7.82
N ALA A 226 8.75 5.44 -8.39
CA ALA A 226 8.79 5.65 -9.84
C ALA A 226 9.19 4.39 -10.61
N GLY A 227 10.08 3.56 -10.05
CA GLY A 227 10.46 2.26 -10.60
C GLY A 227 9.27 1.29 -10.64
N ILE A 228 8.53 1.18 -9.54
CA ILE A 228 7.30 0.38 -9.45
C ILE A 228 6.25 0.85 -10.46
N ALA A 229 6.00 2.16 -10.52
CA ALA A 229 5.03 2.73 -11.48
C ALA A 229 5.42 2.44 -12.93
N ARG A 230 6.70 2.62 -13.30
CA ARG A 230 7.19 2.29 -14.65
C ARG A 230 7.08 0.81 -14.95
N PHE A 231 7.39 -0.05 -14.00
CA PHE A 231 7.26 -1.50 -14.14
C PHE A 231 5.79 -1.90 -14.41
N ALA A 232 4.86 -1.37 -13.62
CA ALA A 232 3.44 -1.63 -13.78
C ALA A 232 2.93 -1.19 -15.17
N VAL A 233 3.36 -0.02 -15.65
CA VAL A 233 3.01 0.48 -16.99
C VAL A 233 3.62 -0.39 -18.10
N ALA A 234 4.86 -0.82 -17.96
CA ALA A 234 5.53 -1.66 -18.95
C ALA A 234 4.89 -3.06 -19.04
N ARG A 235 4.54 -3.66 -17.90
CA ARG A 235 3.91 -4.99 -17.82
C ARG A 235 2.42 -4.96 -18.14
N ARG A 236 1.78 -3.79 -18.03
CA ARG A 236 0.31 -3.59 -18.13
C ARG A 236 -0.47 -4.57 -17.26
N ALA A 237 0.05 -4.85 -16.08
CA ALA A 237 -0.49 -5.82 -15.14
C ALA A 237 -0.15 -5.42 -13.71
N GLY A 238 -0.84 -6.06 -12.75
CA GLY A 238 -0.63 -5.86 -11.33
C GLY A 238 -1.49 -4.75 -10.73
N PRO A 239 -1.45 -4.61 -9.39
CA PRO A 239 -2.37 -3.76 -8.62
C PRO A 239 -2.24 -2.27 -8.99
N VAL A 240 -1.01 -1.81 -9.23
CA VAL A 240 -0.74 -0.41 -9.60
C VAL A 240 -1.34 -0.10 -10.98
N TRP A 241 -1.15 -0.97 -11.97
CA TRP A 241 -1.70 -0.78 -13.31
C TRP A 241 -3.23 -0.77 -13.31
N GLU A 242 -3.85 -1.71 -12.58
CA GLU A 242 -5.30 -1.76 -12.42
C GLU A 242 -5.85 -0.46 -11.83
N GLU A 243 -5.19 0.10 -10.81
CA GLU A 243 -5.62 1.36 -10.20
C GLU A 243 -5.47 2.54 -11.18
N TRP A 244 -4.37 2.61 -11.94
CA TRP A 244 -4.22 3.60 -13.02
C TRP A 244 -5.32 3.48 -14.08
N MET A 245 -5.67 2.26 -14.49
CA MET A 245 -6.76 2.03 -15.43
C MET A 245 -8.11 2.44 -14.84
N ARG A 246 -8.36 2.27 -13.54
CA ARG A 246 -9.58 2.79 -12.89
C ARG A 246 -9.65 4.31 -12.95
N ILE A 247 -8.55 5.01 -12.68
CA ILE A 247 -8.49 6.48 -12.80
C ILE A 247 -8.81 6.91 -14.25
N VAL A 248 -8.22 6.22 -15.24
CA VAL A 248 -8.47 6.51 -16.66
C VAL A 248 -9.94 6.25 -17.02
N ARG A 249 -10.52 5.11 -16.63
CA ARG A 249 -11.94 4.80 -16.84
C ARG A 249 -12.84 5.85 -16.18
N PHE A 250 -12.55 6.25 -14.95
CA PHE A 250 -13.28 7.30 -14.24
C PHE A 250 -13.24 8.63 -15.00
N GLY A 251 -12.07 8.98 -15.57
CA GLY A 251 -11.90 10.15 -16.45
C GLY A 251 -12.73 10.06 -17.74
N ILE A 252 -12.69 8.92 -18.42
CA ILE A 252 -13.48 8.68 -19.65
C ILE A 252 -14.98 8.79 -19.35
N VAL A 253 -15.44 8.21 -18.23
CA VAL A 253 -16.82 8.32 -17.79
C VAL A 253 -17.19 9.78 -17.53
N GLY A 254 -16.37 10.53 -16.80
CA GLY A 254 -16.57 11.96 -16.59
C GLY A 254 -16.68 12.77 -17.89
N LEU A 255 -15.81 12.48 -18.86
CA LEU A 255 -15.87 13.10 -20.20
C LEU A 255 -17.16 12.72 -20.95
N SER A 256 -17.59 11.46 -20.87
CA SER A 256 -18.87 11.02 -21.46
C SER A 256 -20.06 11.79 -20.90
N GLY A 257 -20.04 12.10 -19.59
CA GLY A 257 -21.06 12.90 -18.93
C GLY A 257 -21.18 14.30 -19.51
N ILE A 258 -20.08 14.93 -19.92
CA ILE A 258 -20.10 16.25 -20.57
C ILE A 258 -20.85 16.16 -21.90
N PHE A 259 -20.58 15.15 -22.72
CA PHE A 259 -21.28 14.95 -24.00
C PHE A 259 -22.76 14.65 -23.82
N VAL A 260 -23.12 13.80 -22.85
CA VAL A 260 -24.53 13.52 -22.50
C VAL A 260 -25.23 14.80 -22.05
N ASN A 261 -24.59 15.60 -21.20
CA ASN A 261 -25.14 16.85 -20.72
C ASN A 261 -25.39 17.85 -21.86
N MET A 262 -24.37 18.11 -22.69
CA MET A 262 -24.47 19.06 -23.80
C MET A 262 -25.48 18.61 -24.86
N GLY A 263 -25.47 17.32 -25.22
CA GLY A 263 -26.40 16.76 -26.19
C GLY A 263 -27.84 16.83 -25.72
N LEU A 264 -28.10 16.47 -24.46
CA LEU A 264 -29.46 16.52 -23.91
C LEU A 264 -29.95 17.95 -23.71
N LEU A 265 -29.08 18.87 -23.27
CA LEU A 265 -29.40 20.30 -23.18
C LEU A 265 -29.82 20.87 -24.55
N TYR A 266 -29.06 20.54 -25.60
CA TYR A 266 -29.37 20.95 -26.98
C TYR A 266 -30.70 20.36 -27.46
N LEU A 267 -30.93 19.05 -27.28
CA LEU A 267 -32.19 18.41 -27.68
C LEU A 267 -33.41 19.00 -26.96
N LEU A 268 -33.32 19.21 -25.65
CA LEU A 268 -34.44 19.75 -24.88
C LEU A 268 -34.73 21.21 -25.20
N THR A 269 -33.70 22.01 -25.46
CA THR A 269 -33.86 23.44 -25.73
C THR A 269 -34.29 23.70 -27.18
N GLU A 270 -33.59 23.11 -28.15
CA GLU A 270 -33.81 23.42 -29.57
C GLU A 270 -34.91 22.57 -30.21
N PHE A 271 -35.07 21.31 -29.82
CA PHE A 271 -36.07 20.41 -30.42
C PHE A 271 -37.36 20.33 -29.60
N ALA A 272 -37.25 20.22 -28.28
CA ALA A 272 -38.44 20.14 -27.42
C ALA A 272 -38.99 21.52 -27.00
N GLY A 273 -38.25 22.61 -27.28
CA GLY A 273 -38.68 23.99 -26.99
C GLY A 273 -38.76 24.31 -25.49
N LEU A 274 -38.08 23.54 -24.63
CA LEU A 274 -38.05 23.80 -23.19
C LEU A 274 -37.14 24.99 -22.86
N TYR A 275 -37.49 25.73 -21.82
CA TYR A 275 -36.65 26.81 -21.32
C TYR A 275 -35.28 26.28 -20.87
N TYR A 276 -34.19 26.91 -21.33
CA TYR A 276 -32.84 26.38 -21.22
C TYR A 276 -32.39 26.06 -19.78
N LEU A 277 -32.87 26.79 -18.77
CA LEU A 277 -32.55 26.47 -17.37
C LEU A 277 -33.22 25.17 -16.91
N ILE A 278 -34.45 24.91 -17.35
CA ILE A 278 -35.14 23.64 -17.06
C ILE A 278 -34.42 22.50 -17.80
N SER A 279 -34.07 22.72 -19.06
CA SER A 279 -33.27 21.78 -19.87
C SER A 279 -31.92 21.47 -19.20
N ALA A 280 -31.24 22.49 -18.65
CA ALA A 280 -29.94 22.34 -17.99
C ALA A 280 -30.04 21.50 -16.71
N VAL A 281 -31.04 21.72 -15.86
CA VAL A 281 -31.25 20.90 -14.65
C VAL A 281 -31.46 19.43 -15.03
N ILE A 282 -32.34 19.16 -16.00
CA ILE A 282 -32.61 17.78 -16.47
C ILE A 282 -31.33 17.16 -17.05
N ALA A 283 -30.59 17.91 -17.88
CA ALA A 283 -29.37 17.42 -18.51
C ALA A 283 -28.25 17.14 -17.51
N ILE A 284 -28.14 17.92 -16.44
CA ILE A 284 -27.15 17.70 -15.36
C ILE A 284 -27.50 16.41 -14.62
N GLU A 285 -28.74 16.23 -14.19
CA GLU A 285 -29.16 15.03 -13.46
C GLU A 285 -28.98 13.76 -14.30
N VAL A 286 -29.37 13.77 -15.58
CA VAL A 286 -29.18 12.62 -16.47
C VAL A 286 -27.70 12.33 -16.72
N SER A 287 -26.85 13.36 -16.82
CA SER A 287 -25.40 13.19 -16.93
C SER A 287 -24.79 12.54 -15.68
N ILE A 288 -25.23 12.95 -14.49
CA ILE A 288 -24.77 12.37 -13.23
C ILE A 288 -25.20 10.90 -13.10
N VAL A 289 -26.45 10.59 -13.48
CA VAL A 289 -26.94 9.21 -13.54
C VAL A 289 -26.13 8.37 -14.53
N ASN A 290 -25.83 8.89 -15.73
CA ASN A 290 -24.95 8.23 -16.70
C ASN A 290 -23.58 7.92 -16.07
N ASN A 291 -22.95 8.91 -15.44
CA ASN A 291 -21.64 8.74 -14.82
C ASN A 291 -21.66 7.70 -13.69
N PHE A 292 -22.72 7.69 -12.88
CA PHE A 292 -22.88 6.71 -11.82
C PHE A 292 -22.99 5.28 -12.38
N ILE A 293 -23.85 5.06 -13.39
CA ILE A 293 -24.07 3.75 -14.00
C ILE A 293 -22.77 3.19 -14.58
N TRP A 294 -22.06 3.99 -15.37
CA TRP A 294 -20.80 3.53 -15.97
C TRP A 294 -19.70 3.31 -14.93
N ASN A 295 -19.64 4.13 -13.88
CA ASN A 295 -18.66 3.90 -12.82
C ASN A 295 -18.96 2.62 -12.02
N ASP A 296 -20.22 2.33 -11.73
CA ASP A 296 -20.61 1.13 -10.97
C ASP A 296 -20.34 -0.16 -11.77
N ILE A 297 -20.64 -0.16 -13.07
CA ILE A 297 -20.53 -1.33 -13.95
C ILE A 297 -19.10 -1.52 -14.47
N TRP A 298 -18.43 -0.45 -14.93
CA TRP A 298 -17.17 -0.56 -15.68
C TRP A 298 -15.94 -0.09 -14.90
N THR A 299 -16.02 1.05 -14.21
CA THR A 299 -14.84 1.59 -13.50
C THR A 299 -14.50 0.77 -12.26
N PHE A 300 -15.49 0.51 -11.41
CA PHE A 300 -15.30 -0.19 -10.14
C PHE A 300 -15.76 -1.64 -10.17
N GLY A 301 -16.57 -2.04 -11.17
CA GLY A 301 -16.99 -3.43 -11.38
C GLY A 301 -17.65 -4.04 -10.15
N ALA A 302 -18.36 -3.23 -9.35
CA ALA A 302 -18.83 -3.60 -8.02
C ALA A 302 -20.32 -3.99 -8.02
N ALA A 303 -20.90 -4.25 -9.19
CA ALA A 303 -22.33 -4.20 -9.45
C ALA A 303 -23.03 -5.56 -9.60
N ASP A 304 -22.39 -6.68 -9.29
CA ASP A 304 -23.06 -7.98 -9.37
C ASP A 304 -23.96 -8.19 -8.13
N ASN A 305 -25.26 -8.36 -8.37
CA ASN A 305 -26.27 -8.79 -7.39
C ASN A 305 -26.48 -7.91 -6.14
N LEU A 306 -26.23 -6.59 -6.20
CA LEU A 306 -26.58 -5.69 -5.10
C LEU A 306 -28.08 -5.45 -4.98
N ARG A 307 -28.58 -5.50 -3.73
CA ARG A 307 -29.94 -5.07 -3.38
C ARG A 307 -30.17 -3.60 -3.75
N PHE A 308 -31.41 -3.26 -4.09
CA PHE A 308 -31.79 -1.94 -4.60
C PHE A 308 -31.50 -0.78 -3.62
N ASP A 309 -31.68 -1.00 -2.33
CA ASP A 309 -31.34 -0.07 -1.24
C ASP A 309 -29.85 0.31 -1.25
N ARG A 310 -28.96 -0.66 -1.44
CA ARG A 310 -27.52 -0.40 -1.55
C ARG A 310 -27.16 0.40 -2.81
N LYS A 311 -27.84 0.15 -3.94
CA LYS A 311 -27.65 0.94 -5.17
C LYS A 311 -28.03 2.40 -4.96
N ILE A 312 -29.15 2.67 -4.28
CA ILE A 312 -29.56 4.05 -3.93
C ILE A 312 -28.53 4.70 -3.00
N SER A 313 -28.07 3.98 -1.96
CA SER A 313 -27.07 4.51 -1.03
C SER A 313 -25.77 4.91 -1.75
N ARG A 314 -25.30 4.08 -2.70
CA ARG A 314 -24.14 4.42 -3.54
C ARG A 314 -24.40 5.65 -4.42
N PHE A 315 -25.57 5.74 -5.03
CA PHE A 315 -25.93 6.89 -5.86
C PHE A 315 -25.95 8.19 -5.04
N LEU A 316 -26.59 8.19 -3.87
CA LEU A 316 -26.62 9.36 -2.98
C LEU A 316 -25.22 9.74 -2.48
N SER A 317 -24.39 8.75 -2.17
CA SER A 317 -22.99 8.97 -1.83
C SER A 317 -22.23 9.61 -3.00
N PHE A 318 -22.38 9.10 -4.22
CA PHE A 318 -21.75 9.65 -5.43
C PHE A 318 -22.15 11.12 -5.69
N GLN A 319 -23.44 11.43 -5.51
CA GLN A 319 -23.95 12.80 -5.62
C GLN A 319 -23.29 13.73 -4.59
N ALA A 320 -23.28 13.33 -3.32
CA ALA A 320 -22.69 14.12 -2.25
C ALA A 320 -21.19 14.36 -2.46
N VAL A 321 -20.47 13.34 -2.93
CA VAL A 321 -19.04 13.45 -3.26
C VAL A 321 -18.82 14.42 -4.42
N SER A 322 -19.64 14.32 -5.48
CA SER A 322 -19.57 15.21 -6.64
C SER A 322 -19.80 16.68 -6.28
N MET A 323 -20.76 16.95 -5.38
CA MET A 323 -20.97 18.29 -4.82
C MET A 323 -19.77 18.78 -4.01
N GLY A 324 -19.17 17.90 -3.20
CA GLY A 324 -17.93 18.21 -2.49
C GLY A 324 -16.79 18.56 -3.46
N GLY A 325 -16.64 17.82 -4.56
CA GLY A 325 -15.66 18.12 -5.60
C GLY A 325 -15.88 19.49 -6.26
N LEU A 326 -17.13 19.90 -6.48
CA LEU A 326 -17.44 21.25 -6.97
C LEU A 326 -16.96 22.33 -6.00
N LEU A 327 -17.21 22.16 -4.70
CA LEU A 327 -16.74 23.10 -3.67
C LEU A 327 -15.21 23.16 -3.61
N VAL A 328 -14.53 22.01 -3.75
CA VAL A 328 -13.06 21.95 -3.85
C VAL A 328 -12.57 22.74 -5.07
N ASN A 329 -13.18 22.55 -6.25
CA ASN A 329 -12.82 23.31 -7.44
C ASN A 329 -12.97 24.83 -7.20
N MET A 330 -14.14 25.26 -6.72
CA MET A 330 -14.39 26.69 -6.45
C MET A 330 -13.41 27.27 -5.43
N GLY A 331 -13.08 26.52 -4.38
CA GLY A 331 -12.10 26.94 -3.38
C GLY A 331 -10.69 27.08 -3.95
N VAL A 332 -10.25 26.12 -4.77
CA VAL A 332 -8.94 26.17 -5.45
C VAL A 332 -8.89 27.33 -6.45
N LEU A 333 -9.96 27.52 -7.24
CA LEU A 333 -10.06 28.61 -8.19
C LEU A 333 -9.94 29.96 -7.49
N TYR A 334 -10.73 30.20 -6.44
CA TYR A 334 -10.67 31.44 -5.65
C TYR A 334 -9.28 31.65 -5.05
N PHE A 335 -8.71 30.62 -4.43
CA PHE A 335 -7.39 30.70 -3.82
C PHE A 335 -6.32 31.07 -4.86
N LEU A 336 -6.23 30.34 -5.97
CA LEU A 336 -5.21 30.58 -6.98
C LEU A 336 -5.44 31.90 -7.74
N ALA A 337 -6.67 32.20 -8.14
CA ALA A 337 -6.96 33.37 -8.96
C ALA A 337 -6.94 34.67 -8.15
N ASP A 338 -7.65 34.72 -7.03
CA ASP A 338 -7.85 35.97 -6.28
C ASP A 338 -6.74 36.20 -5.24
N ILE A 339 -6.17 35.15 -4.63
CA ILE A 339 -5.12 35.31 -3.59
C ILE A 339 -3.72 35.29 -4.20
N PHE A 340 -3.45 34.37 -5.13
CA PHE A 340 -2.12 34.23 -5.75
C PHE A 340 -1.99 34.92 -7.10
N GLY A 341 -3.07 35.50 -7.64
CA GLY A 341 -3.04 36.22 -8.93
C GLY A 341 -2.81 35.33 -10.15
N VAL A 342 -3.06 34.02 -10.04
CA VAL A 342 -2.94 33.08 -11.16
C VAL A 342 -4.05 33.36 -12.16
N TYR A 343 -3.76 33.32 -13.46
CA TYR A 343 -4.77 33.52 -14.50
C TYR A 343 -5.96 32.56 -14.35
N TYR A 344 -7.18 33.08 -14.36
CA TYR A 344 -8.38 32.34 -13.92
C TYR A 344 -8.64 31.04 -14.69
N LEU A 345 -8.29 30.97 -15.98
CA LEU A 345 -8.42 29.73 -16.76
C LEU A 345 -7.42 28.65 -16.30
N ILE A 346 -6.20 29.05 -15.94
CA ILE A 346 -5.20 28.13 -15.38
C ILE A 346 -5.64 27.68 -13.98
N ALA A 347 -6.08 28.62 -13.14
CA ALA A 347 -6.61 28.32 -11.81
C ALA A 347 -7.80 27.36 -11.87
N ASN A 348 -8.74 27.58 -12.79
CA ASN A 348 -9.90 26.71 -12.99
C ASN A 348 -9.49 25.32 -13.50
N LEU A 349 -8.51 25.23 -14.41
CA LEU A 349 -8.00 23.94 -14.87
C LEU A 349 -7.37 23.14 -13.71
N VAL A 350 -6.57 23.78 -12.86
CA VAL A 350 -6.01 23.14 -11.65
C VAL A 350 -7.13 22.74 -10.69
N GLY A 351 -8.14 23.59 -10.48
CA GLY A 351 -9.30 23.28 -9.66
C GLY A 351 -10.08 22.06 -10.14
N ILE A 352 -10.30 21.93 -11.46
CA ILE A 352 -10.92 20.74 -12.07
C ILE A 352 -10.08 19.48 -11.83
N LEU A 353 -8.76 19.55 -11.99
CA LEU A 353 -7.87 18.40 -11.76
C LEU A 353 -7.86 17.95 -10.29
N ILE A 354 -7.82 18.89 -9.35
CA ILE A 354 -7.86 18.59 -7.91
C ILE A 354 -9.23 18.03 -7.53
N ALA A 355 -10.32 18.63 -8.04
CA ALA A 355 -11.67 18.11 -7.82
C ALA A 355 -11.87 16.72 -8.42
N PHE A 356 -11.24 16.42 -9.56
CA PHE A 356 -11.23 15.09 -10.15
C PHE A 356 -10.53 14.07 -9.25
N ILE A 357 -9.33 14.40 -8.73
CA ILE A 357 -8.60 13.55 -7.77
C ILE A 357 -9.42 13.32 -6.50
N TRP A 358 -10.03 14.37 -5.95
CA TRP A 358 -10.93 14.29 -4.81
C TRP A 358 -12.10 13.34 -5.09
N ASN A 359 -12.82 13.58 -6.19
CA ASN A 359 -13.97 12.77 -6.57
C ASN A 359 -13.58 11.31 -6.73
N TYR A 360 -12.47 11.02 -7.40
CA TYR A 360 -11.97 9.66 -7.54
C TYR A 360 -11.66 9.01 -6.18
N ALA A 361 -10.82 9.67 -5.37
CA ALA A 361 -10.34 9.11 -4.11
C ALA A 361 -11.48 8.85 -3.10
N ILE A 362 -12.40 9.80 -2.95
CA ILE A 362 -13.50 9.63 -2.00
C ILE A 362 -14.50 8.58 -2.49
N ASN A 363 -14.84 8.57 -3.78
CA ASN A 363 -15.71 7.55 -4.33
C ASN A 363 -15.10 6.15 -4.21
N ARG A 364 -13.78 6.03 -4.43
CA ARG A 364 -13.03 4.79 -4.30
C ARG A 364 -13.06 4.21 -2.88
N HIS A 365 -12.98 5.05 -1.86
CA HIS A 365 -12.90 4.62 -0.45
C HIS A 365 -14.25 4.52 0.26
N TYR A 366 -15.24 5.31 -0.14
CA TYR A 366 -16.54 5.40 0.53
C TYR A 366 -17.67 4.80 -0.31
N THR A 367 -17.81 5.24 -1.57
CA THR A 367 -18.94 4.85 -2.43
C THR A 367 -18.81 3.41 -2.94
N TRP A 368 -17.63 3.05 -3.43
CA TRP A 368 -17.32 1.73 -3.98
C TRP A 368 -16.32 0.96 -3.12
N LYS A 369 -16.43 1.10 -1.80
CA LYS A 369 -15.67 0.27 -0.86
C LYS A 369 -16.04 -1.21 -1.09
N LYS A 370 -15.05 -2.05 -1.38
CA LYS A 370 -15.26 -3.51 -1.38
C LYS A 370 -15.64 -3.91 0.04
N SER A 371 -16.75 -4.64 0.19
CA SER A 371 -17.04 -5.31 1.46
C SER A 371 -15.97 -6.37 1.64
N THR A 372 -15.10 -6.17 2.62
CA THR A 372 -14.15 -7.18 3.08
C THR A 372 -14.90 -8.40 3.60
#